data_AF-A0A7J2HRL1-F1
#
_entry.id   AF-A0A7J2HRL1-F1
#
_cell.length_a   1.000
_cell.length_b   1.000
_cell.length_c   1.000
_cell.angle_alpha   90.00
_cell.angle_beta   90.00
_cell.angle_gamma   90.00
#
_symmetry.space_group_name_H-M   'P 1'
#
loop_
_entity.id
_entity.type
_entity.pdbx_description
1 polymer ?
#
loop_
_entity_poly.entity_id
_entity_poly.type
_entity_poly.pdbx_seq_one_letter_code
_entity_poly.pdbx_strand_id
1 'polypeptide(L)'
;MPVKRKSRGRRKGDKGSEGMVQCDNCGAFVPRSKITRVTRRVSLVSGDLARELKKQGVYIAESVVTKNLCVSCAIHYGVLKVRARDERKRSAAF
;
A
#
# COMPACT_ATOMS: atom_id res chain seq x y z
N MET A 1 20.85 -22.04 -4.26
CA MET A 1 19.88 -21.09 -4.88
C MET A 1 20.10 -19.69 -4.33
N PRO A 2 20.21 -18.65 -5.18
CA PRO A 2 20.43 -17.28 -4.71
C PRO A 2 19.18 -16.71 -4.03
N VAL A 3 19.34 -16.21 -2.79
CA VAL A 3 18.25 -15.55 -2.03
C VAL A 3 18.38 -14.03 -2.17
N LYS A 4 17.43 -13.38 -2.85
CA LYS A 4 17.45 -11.93 -3.09
C LYS A 4 17.17 -11.09 -1.83
N ARG A 5 16.35 -11.58 -0.89
CA ARG A 5 15.92 -10.87 0.34
C ARG A 5 15.93 -11.80 1.55
N LYS A 6 16.50 -11.36 2.68
CA LYS A 6 16.50 -12.12 3.97
C LYS A 6 15.08 -12.57 4.38
N SER A 7 14.09 -11.69 4.22
CA SER A 7 12.69 -11.95 4.56
C SER A 7 11.89 -12.70 3.48
N ARG A 8 12.52 -13.11 2.37
CA ARG A 8 11.85 -13.67 1.18
C ARG A 8 10.74 -12.74 0.60
N GLY A 9 10.75 -11.47 0.99
CA GLY A 9 9.75 -10.47 0.57
C GLY A 9 8.43 -10.50 1.33
N ARG A 10 8.41 -11.05 2.55
CA ARG A 10 7.21 -11.13 3.41
C ARG A 10 7.53 -10.71 4.84
N ARG A 11 6.53 -10.27 5.60
CA ARG A 11 6.64 -9.96 7.04
C ARG A 11 5.97 -11.02 7.93
N LYS A 12 6.19 -12.30 7.61
CA LYS A 12 5.52 -13.43 8.27
C LYS A 12 6.07 -13.72 9.68
N GLY A 13 7.36 -13.46 9.92
CA GLY A 13 8.03 -13.80 11.19
C GLY A 13 8.03 -15.30 11.44
N ASP A 14 7.88 -15.71 12.70
CA ASP A 14 7.95 -17.11 13.15
C ASP A 14 6.64 -17.88 12.98
N LYS A 15 5.64 -17.29 12.32
CA LYS A 15 4.32 -17.90 12.13
C LYS A 15 4.36 -19.05 11.12
N GLY A 16 3.63 -20.12 11.39
CA GLY A 16 3.49 -21.28 10.49
C GLY A 16 2.62 -21.00 9.27
N SER A 17 1.43 -20.42 9.45
CA SER A 17 0.50 -20.04 8.37
C SER A 17 -0.05 -18.62 8.58
N GLU A 18 -0.59 -18.03 7.52
CA GLU A 18 -1.24 -16.73 7.58
C GLU A 18 -2.45 -16.71 6.63
N GLY A 19 -3.46 -15.90 6.95
CA GLY A 19 -4.61 -15.71 6.09
C GLY A 19 -4.24 -15.09 4.74
N MET A 20 -4.97 -15.49 3.70
CA MET A 20 -4.88 -14.87 2.38
C MET A 20 -5.86 -13.70 2.28
N VAL A 21 -5.46 -12.67 1.55
CA VAL A 21 -6.24 -11.46 1.28
C VAL A 21 -6.33 -11.29 -0.22
N GLN A 22 -7.51 -10.88 -0.70
CA GLN A 22 -7.72 -10.60 -2.11
C GLN A 22 -7.11 -9.24 -2.49
N CYS A 23 -6.49 -9.17 -3.66
CA CYS A 23 -6.07 -7.91 -4.26
C CYS A 23 -7.28 -7.15 -4.81
N ASP A 24 -7.45 -5.88 -4.46
CA ASP A 24 -8.60 -5.08 -4.87
C ASP A 24 -8.67 -4.83 -6.38
N ASN A 25 -7.54 -4.95 -7.09
CA ASN A 25 -7.45 -4.61 -8.51
C ASN A 25 -7.46 -5.82 -9.45
N CYS A 26 -6.76 -6.90 -9.09
CA CYS A 26 -6.65 -8.09 -9.94
C CYS A 26 -7.38 -9.32 -9.37
N GLY A 27 -7.96 -9.22 -8.17
CA GLY A 27 -8.67 -10.33 -7.53
C GLY A 27 -7.78 -11.49 -7.05
N ALA A 28 -6.46 -11.43 -7.24
CA ALA A 28 -5.57 -12.51 -6.84
C ALA A 28 -5.49 -12.67 -5.31
N PHE A 29 -5.52 -13.92 -4.84
CA PHE A 29 -5.29 -14.25 -3.43
C PHE A 29 -3.79 -14.17 -3.11
N VAL A 30 -3.45 -13.28 -2.18
CA VAL A 30 -2.07 -13.04 -1.75
C VAL A 30 -2.00 -13.15 -0.22
N PRO A 31 -0.96 -13.77 0.34
CA PRO A 31 -0.78 -13.82 1.79
C PRO A 31 -0.71 -12.42 2.40
N ARG A 32 -1.34 -12.23 3.57
CA ARG A 32 -1.45 -10.92 4.23
C ARG A 32 -0.11 -10.24 4.45
N SER A 33 0.96 -10.97 4.78
CA SER A 33 2.29 -10.39 5.00
C SER A 33 3.03 -9.96 3.73
N LYS A 34 2.52 -10.33 2.55
CA LYS A 34 3.10 -9.98 1.23
C LYS A 34 2.35 -8.82 0.56
N ILE A 35 1.12 -8.55 0.97
CA ILE A 35 0.27 -7.54 0.32
C ILE A 35 0.80 -6.13 0.60
N THR A 36 0.70 -5.25 -0.39
CA THR A 36 1.06 -3.84 -0.24
C THR A 36 -0.19 -3.07 0.15
N ARG A 37 -0.25 -2.65 1.41
CA ARG A 37 -1.36 -1.86 1.93
C ARG A 37 -1.08 -0.39 1.73
N VAL A 38 -1.99 0.30 1.05
CA VAL A 38 -1.94 1.75 0.79
C VAL A 38 -3.16 2.38 1.43
N THR A 39 -2.96 3.11 2.52
CA THR A 39 -4.01 3.87 3.20
C THR A 39 -3.98 5.32 2.71
N ARG A 40 -5.11 5.83 2.21
CA ARG A 40 -5.25 7.23 1.79
C ARG A 40 -6.52 7.83 2.37
N ARG A 41 -6.44 9.11 2.73
CA ARG A 41 -7.62 9.90 3.07
C ARG A 41 -8.24 10.40 1.76
N VAL A 42 -9.54 10.16 1.59
CA VAL A 42 -10.29 10.56 0.40
C VAL A 42 -11.43 11.45 0.85
N SER A 43 -11.42 12.69 0.36
CA SER A 43 -12.54 13.63 0.43
C SER A 43 -13.48 13.41 -0.74
N LEU A 44 -14.77 13.74 -0.54
CA LEU A 44 -15.78 13.72 -1.61
C LEU A 44 -15.52 14.79 -2.68
N VAL A 45 -14.87 15.88 -2.28
CA VAL A 45 -14.58 17.04 -3.12
C VAL A 45 -13.11 17.01 -3.53
N SER A 46 -12.79 17.55 -4.71
CA SER A 46 -11.40 17.74 -5.16
C SER A 46 -10.62 18.61 -4.17
N GLY A 47 -9.30 18.40 -4.11
CA GLY A 47 -8.45 19.00 -3.08
C GLY A 47 -8.47 20.53 -3.06
N ASP A 48 -8.58 21.18 -4.22
CA ASP A 48 -8.56 22.64 -4.32
C ASP A 48 -9.87 23.25 -3.84
N LEU A 49 -11.00 22.74 -4.31
CA LEU A 49 -12.33 23.14 -3.84
C LEU A 49 -12.53 22.83 -2.36
N ALA A 50 -12.02 21.69 -1.89
CA ALA A 50 -12.08 21.33 -0.47
C ALA A 50 -11.32 22.34 0.40
N ARG A 51 -10.24 22.96 -0.10
CA ARG A 51 -9.51 24.01 0.64
C ARG A 51 -10.31 25.31 0.69
N GLU A 52 -10.94 25.72 -0.40
CA GLU A 52 -11.77 26.93 -0.45
C GLU A 52 -12.99 26.82 0.44
N LEU A 53 -13.72 25.71 0.36
CA LEU A 53 -14.89 25.45 1.20
C LEU A 53 -14.54 25.37 2.69
N LYS A 54 -13.38 24.78 3.03
CA LYS A 54 -12.87 24.79 4.41
C LYS A 54 -12.53 26.20 4.90
N LYS A 55 -12.00 27.08 4.03
CA LYS A 55 -11.77 28.51 4.38
C LYS A 55 -13.08 29.25 4.64
N GLN A 56 -14.14 28.88 3.92
CA GLN A 56 -15.49 29.41 4.13
C GLN A 56 -16.20 28.83 5.37
N GLY A 57 -15.57 27.89 6.07
CA GLY A 57 -16.10 27.28 7.31
C GLY A 57 -16.92 26.01 7.11
N VAL A 58 -16.98 25.45 5.90
CA VAL A 58 -17.69 24.19 5.64
C VAL A 58 -16.89 23.01 6.18
N TYR A 59 -17.55 22.19 7.00
CA TYR A 59 -16.98 20.93 7.47
C TYR A 59 -17.07 19.85 6.39
N ILE A 60 -15.93 19.33 5.97
CA ILE A 60 -15.84 18.24 4.98
C ILE A 60 -15.31 17.00 5.67
N ALA A 61 -16.14 15.95 5.74
CA ALA A 61 -15.74 14.65 6.26
C ALA A 61 -14.76 13.95 5.29
N GLU A 62 -13.62 13.50 5.81
CA GLU A 62 -12.64 12.72 5.07
C GLU A 62 -12.76 11.25 5.45
N SER A 63 -12.88 10.36 4.46
CA SER A 63 -12.91 8.92 4.69
C SER A 63 -11.51 8.33 4.54
N VAL A 64 -11.17 7.34 5.38
CA VAL A 64 -9.90 6.60 5.24
C VAL A 64 -10.17 5.35 4.41
N VAL A 65 -9.66 5.33 3.19
CA VAL A 65 -9.76 4.16 2.30
C VAL A 65 -8.44 3.40 2.33
N THR A 66 -8.52 2.11 2.59
CA THR A 66 -7.38 1.19 2.58
C THR A 66 -7.44 0.34 1.33
N LYS A 67 -6.45 0.47 0.43
CA LYS A 67 -6.31 -0.39 -0.74
C LYS A 67 -5.26 -1.47 -0.50
N ASN A 68 -5.59 -2.71 -0.80
CA ASN A 68 -4.75 -3.89 -0.72
C ASN A 68 -4.33 -4.32 -2.12
N LEU A 69 -3.05 -4.10 -2.45
CA LEU A 69 -2.50 -4.39 -3.78
C LEU A 69 -1.51 -5.54 -3.74
N CYS A 70 -1.59 -6.43 -4.75
CA CYS A 70 -0.54 -7.41 -5.01
C CYS A 70 0.73 -6.71 -5.52
N VAL A 71 1.88 -7.38 -5.46
CA VAL A 71 3.17 -6.79 -5.85
C VAL A 71 3.18 -6.35 -7.32
N SER A 72 2.53 -7.10 -8.21
CA SER A 72 2.46 -6.77 -9.64
C SER A 72 1.64 -5.50 -9.89
N CYS A 73 0.44 -5.40 -9.32
CA CYS A 73 -0.39 -4.18 -9.41
C CYS A 73 0.31 -2.99 -8.76
N ALA A 74 0.95 -3.19 -7.60
CA ALA A 74 1.68 -2.12 -6.93
C ALA A 74 2.83 -1.56 -7.77
N ILE A 75 3.51 -2.38 -8.57
CA ILE A 75 4.55 -1.91 -9.51
C ILE A 75 3.91 -1.22 -10.71
N HIS A 76 2.85 -1.78 -11.28
CA HIS A 76 2.17 -1.23 -12.45
C HIS A 76 1.60 0.17 -12.18
N TYR A 77 0.98 0.39 -11.01
CA TYR A 77 0.45 1.69 -10.60
C TYR A 77 1.51 2.61 -9.95
N GLY A 78 2.78 2.24 -9.96
CA GLY A 78 3.87 3.08 -9.45
C GLY A 78 3.90 3.27 -7.92
N VAL A 79 3.12 2.49 -7.17
CA VAL A 79 3.14 2.49 -5.69
C VAL A 79 4.49 1.95 -5.19
N LEU A 80 5.01 0.89 -5.82
CA LEU A 80 6.31 0.32 -5.52
C LEU A 80 7.27 0.50 -6.69
N LYS A 81 8.49 0.96 -6.38
CA LYS A 81 9.58 1.12 -7.35
C LYS A 81 10.63 0.03 -7.22
N VAL A 82 11.27 -0.33 -8.33
CA VAL A 82 12.44 -1.22 -8.33
C VAL A 82 13.65 -0.44 -7.81
N ARG A 83 14.28 -0.95 -6.75
CA ARG A 83 15.41 -0.30 -6.07
C ARG A 83 16.73 -1.04 -6.28
N ALA A 84 17.84 -0.32 -6.13
CA ALA A 84 19.20 -0.88 -6.15
C ALA A 84 19.44 -1.88 -4.99
N ARG A 85 20.53 -2.66 -5.03
CA ARG A 85 20.78 -3.73 -4.05
C ARG A 85 20.81 -3.21 -2.61
N ASP A 86 21.51 -2.10 -2.39
CA ASP A 86 21.74 -1.55 -1.05
C ASP A 86 20.52 -0.79 -0.52
N GLU A 87 19.83 -0.07 -1.40
CA GLU A 87 18.60 0.64 -1.07
C GLU A 87 17.46 -0.28 -0.64
N ARG A 88 17.43 -1.55 -1.09
CA ARG A 88 16.41 -2.53 -0.70
C ARG A 88 16.41 -2.83 0.80
N LYS A 89 17.57 -2.69 1.48
CA LYS A 89 17.70 -2.93 2.92
C LYS A 89 17.18 -1.77 3.76
N ARG A 90 17.16 -0.55 3.19
CA ARG A 90 16.60 0.62 3.85
C ARG A 90 15.07 0.49 3.90
N SER A 91 14.51 0.66 5.10
CA SER A 91 13.08 0.89 5.27
C SER A 91 12.77 2.26 4.68
N ALA A 92 12.10 2.31 3.53
CA ALA A 92 11.53 3.56 3.06
C ALA A 92 10.41 3.93 4.04
N ALA A 93 10.48 5.14 4.61
CA ALA A 93 9.33 5.75 5.26
C ALA A 93 8.30 6.02 4.16
N PHE A 94 7.15 5.35 4.26
CA PHE A 94 5.95 5.65 3.50
C PHE A 94 4.90 6.12 4.49
#